data_AF-A0A2M4BXJ2-F1
#
_entry.id   AF-A0A2M4BXJ2-F1
#
_cell.length_a   1.000
_cell.length_b   1.000
_cell.length_c   1.000
_cell.angle_alpha   90.00
_cell.angle_beta   90.00
_cell.angle_gamma   90.00
#
_symmetry.space_group_name_H-M   'P 1'
#
loop_
_entity.id
_entity.type
_entity.pdbx_description
1 polymer ?
#
loop_
_entity_poly.entity_id
_entity_poly.type
_entity_poly.pdbx_seq_one_letter_code
_entity_poly.pdbx_strand_id
1 'polypeptide(L)'
;VEKPTELSRCLVAVYDVLNAEAYQTEYLSSTGERWITMGTAVTPVDCYVELLLQQMLPNEESRCTIHTKQHGDITFTMKLVRIEGQQYYYEQTATSTLELAKRYKANGVLMYSKYPAFAQAYFNRAAKCLLSWSPIEQLDPAIEGPGTIEEMQALLQTLQLNISACLIKENRFEEALHVLRFIDHQENPSEKAIYRRALAQFRTNQFNEAIATLEKINYAASKECAALYKQIVETRQQEASKYTAMVKKMFA
;
A
#
# COMPACT_ATOMS: atom_id res chain seq x y z
N VAL A 1 20.49 -24.06 7.67
CA VAL A 1 20.98 -22.97 6.79
C VAL A 1 19.82 -22.02 6.60
N GLU A 2 19.99 -20.76 6.96
CA GLU A 2 18.90 -19.80 6.95
C GLU A 2 18.77 -19.13 5.58
N LYS A 3 17.53 -18.82 5.17
CA LYS A 3 17.22 -18.06 3.96
C LYS A 3 17.17 -16.57 4.28
N PRO A 4 17.33 -15.67 3.29
CA PRO A 4 17.15 -14.24 3.51
C PRO A 4 15.77 -13.88 4.05
N THR A 5 15.72 -13.03 5.07
CA THR A 5 14.48 -12.42 5.59
C THR A 5 14.17 -11.10 4.88
N GLU A 6 12.96 -10.55 5.06
CA GLU A 6 12.60 -9.21 4.54
C GLU A 6 13.47 -8.07 5.10
N LEU A 7 14.23 -8.32 6.17
CA LEU A 7 15.12 -7.33 6.80
C LEU A 7 16.60 -7.58 6.49
N SER A 8 16.90 -8.65 5.75
CA SER A 8 18.27 -9.03 5.41
C SER A 8 18.90 -8.11 4.37
N ARG A 9 20.23 -8.14 4.31
CA ARG A 9 21.01 -7.56 3.22
C ARG A 9 21.82 -8.68 2.57
N CYS A 10 21.74 -8.82 1.27
CA CYS A 10 22.30 -9.96 0.54
C CYS A 10 23.34 -9.50 -0.48
N LEU A 11 24.51 -10.13 -0.47
CA LEU A 11 25.49 -10.01 -1.56
C LEU A 11 25.12 -11.08 -2.59
N VAL A 12 24.82 -10.63 -3.80
CA VAL A 12 24.48 -11.51 -4.91
C VAL A 12 25.40 -11.25 -6.10
N ALA A 13 25.67 -12.28 -6.89
CA ALA A 13 26.26 -12.14 -8.22
C ALA A 13 25.19 -12.43 -9.28
N VAL A 14 25.02 -11.52 -10.23
CA VAL A 14 24.02 -11.62 -11.32
C VAL A 14 24.73 -11.71 -12.67
N TYR A 15 24.29 -12.63 -13.52
CA TYR A 15 24.86 -12.90 -14.85
C TYR A 15 23.77 -13.40 -15.80
N ASP A 16 24.10 -13.51 -17.09
CA ASP A 16 23.22 -14.01 -18.16
C ASP A 16 21.84 -13.32 -18.21
N VAL A 17 21.81 -12.00 -17.99
CA VAL A 17 20.58 -11.22 -17.98
C VAL A 17 20.07 -11.02 -19.41
N LEU A 18 18.82 -11.41 -19.66
CA LEU A 18 18.13 -11.26 -20.94
C LEU A 18 16.77 -10.58 -20.75
N ASN A 19 16.39 -9.71 -21.69
CA ASN A 19 15.12 -8.98 -21.76
C ASN A 19 14.84 -8.01 -20.60
N ALA A 20 15.84 -7.69 -19.77
CA ALA A 20 15.67 -6.75 -18.65
C ALA A 20 15.64 -5.28 -19.12
N GLU A 21 16.23 -4.98 -20.27
CA GLU A 21 16.37 -3.63 -20.84
C GLU A 21 15.02 -2.97 -21.21
N ALA A 22 13.98 -3.77 -21.38
CA ALA A 22 12.62 -3.28 -21.62
C ALA A 22 11.92 -2.78 -20.34
N TYR A 23 12.53 -2.95 -19.17
CA TYR A 23 11.93 -2.63 -17.88
C TYR A 23 12.84 -1.76 -17.01
N GLN A 24 12.22 -0.99 -16.12
CA GLN A 24 12.94 -0.30 -15.07
C GLN A 24 13.38 -1.33 -14.01
N THR A 25 14.68 -1.47 -13.80
CA THR A 25 15.27 -2.32 -12.75
C THR A 25 16.64 -1.79 -12.36
N GLU A 26 16.93 -1.72 -11.07
CA GLU A 26 18.27 -1.44 -10.58
C GLU A 26 19.08 -2.73 -10.40
N TYR A 27 18.43 -3.81 -9.95
CA TYR A 27 19.11 -5.05 -9.59
C TYR A 27 19.61 -5.84 -10.79
N LEU A 28 18.99 -5.71 -11.97
CA LEU A 28 19.40 -6.39 -13.20
C LEU A 28 20.01 -5.43 -14.25
N SER A 29 20.31 -4.19 -13.87
CA SER A 29 20.88 -3.16 -14.76
C SER A 29 22.30 -3.45 -15.26
N SER A 30 23.01 -4.38 -14.63
CA SER A 30 24.38 -4.76 -14.93
C SER A 30 24.66 -6.17 -14.40
N THR A 31 25.75 -6.78 -14.86
CA THR A 31 26.24 -8.07 -14.34
C THR A 31 27.29 -7.87 -13.26
N GLY A 32 27.51 -8.89 -12.42
CA GLY A 32 28.52 -8.91 -11.36
C GLY A 32 27.92 -8.84 -9.96
N GLU A 33 28.81 -8.66 -8.97
CA GLU A 33 28.44 -8.64 -7.56
C GLU A 33 27.78 -7.31 -7.16
N ARG A 34 26.74 -7.41 -6.34
CA ARG A 34 26.04 -6.24 -5.77
C ARG A 34 25.35 -6.59 -4.45
N TRP A 35 25.17 -5.56 -3.64
CA TRP A 35 24.34 -5.64 -2.44
C TRP A 35 22.89 -5.33 -2.76
N ILE A 36 21.99 -6.23 -2.34
CA ILE A 36 20.54 -6.02 -2.34
C ILE A 36 20.09 -5.92 -0.89
N THR A 37 19.47 -4.80 -0.52
CA THR A 37 18.81 -4.65 0.77
C THR A 37 17.34 -5.04 0.60
N MET A 38 16.90 -6.06 1.32
CA MET A 38 15.54 -6.59 1.19
C MET A 38 14.49 -5.53 1.58
N GLY A 39 13.36 -5.55 0.88
CA GLY A 39 12.26 -4.62 1.09
C GLY A 39 12.51 -3.20 0.57
N THR A 40 13.53 -2.99 -0.28
CA THR A 40 13.87 -1.64 -0.81
C THR A 40 13.54 -1.45 -2.28
N ALA A 41 13.16 -2.50 -2.99
CA ALA A 41 12.77 -2.43 -4.39
C ALA A 41 11.69 -1.36 -4.69
N VAL A 42 11.90 -0.56 -5.74
CA VAL A 42 10.94 0.45 -6.21
C VAL A 42 10.60 0.27 -7.69
N THR A 43 10.71 -0.98 -8.16
CA THR A 43 10.24 -1.40 -9.48
C THR A 43 9.62 -2.79 -9.37
N PRO A 44 8.64 -3.15 -10.23
CA PRO A 44 8.06 -4.49 -10.21
C PRO A 44 9.10 -5.61 -10.39
N VAL A 45 10.08 -5.41 -11.28
CA VAL A 45 11.14 -6.39 -11.54
C VAL A 45 11.98 -6.61 -10.28
N ASP A 46 12.44 -5.52 -9.64
CA ASP A 46 13.25 -5.62 -8.43
C ASP A 46 12.47 -6.27 -7.27
N CYS A 47 11.15 -6.01 -7.16
CA CYS A 47 10.31 -6.70 -6.17
C CYS A 47 10.27 -8.22 -6.39
N TYR A 48 10.18 -8.67 -7.66
CA TYR A 48 10.23 -10.10 -7.97
C TYR A 48 11.62 -10.72 -7.74
N VAL A 49 12.69 -9.97 -8.00
CA VAL A 49 14.07 -10.38 -7.67
C VAL A 49 14.20 -10.60 -6.17
N GLU A 50 13.69 -9.70 -5.33
CA GLU A 50 13.67 -9.90 -3.87
C GLU A 50 12.90 -11.19 -3.49
N LEU A 51 11.73 -11.43 -4.07
CA LEU A 51 10.94 -12.65 -3.79
C LEU A 51 11.68 -13.94 -4.16
N LEU A 52 12.40 -13.95 -5.29
CA LEU A 52 13.25 -15.07 -5.69
C LEU A 52 14.41 -15.26 -4.72
N LEU A 53 15.06 -14.16 -4.32
CA LEU A 53 16.19 -14.18 -3.41
C LEU A 53 15.83 -14.76 -2.04
N GLN A 54 14.60 -14.51 -1.55
CA GLN A 54 14.09 -15.13 -0.31
C GLN A 54 13.97 -16.65 -0.37
N GLN A 55 13.99 -17.25 -1.56
CA GLN A 55 13.91 -18.70 -1.73
C GLN A 55 15.28 -19.37 -1.78
N MET A 56 16.34 -18.61 -2.00
CA MET A 56 17.70 -19.12 -2.18
C MET A 56 18.40 -19.47 -0.87
N LEU A 57 19.33 -20.41 -0.94
CA LEU A 57 20.30 -20.73 0.10
C LEU A 57 21.66 -20.05 -0.17
N PRO A 58 22.46 -19.76 0.87
CA PRO A 58 23.84 -19.32 0.70
C PRO A 58 24.65 -20.25 -0.20
N ASN A 59 25.38 -19.65 -1.14
CA ASN A 59 26.13 -20.25 -2.24
C ASN A 59 25.30 -20.96 -3.31
N GLU A 60 23.97 -20.95 -3.23
CA GLU A 60 23.09 -21.41 -4.31
C GLU A 60 23.26 -20.51 -5.54
N GLU A 61 23.33 -21.15 -6.69
CA GLU A 61 23.32 -20.54 -8.01
C GLU A 61 22.10 -21.06 -8.76
N SER A 62 21.22 -20.14 -9.14
CA SER A 62 19.90 -20.47 -9.68
C SER A 62 19.60 -19.64 -10.91
N ARG A 63 19.08 -20.30 -11.94
CA ARG A 63 18.49 -19.61 -13.10
C ARG A 63 17.08 -19.18 -12.76
N CYS A 64 16.87 -17.88 -12.79
CA CYS A 64 15.63 -17.21 -12.46
C CYS A 64 14.86 -16.81 -13.72
N THR A 65 13.54 -16.81 -13.63
CA THR A 65 12.65 -16.37 -14.70
C THR A 65 11.49 -15.59 -14.12
N ILE A 66 11.26 -14.38 -14.64
CA ILE A 66 10.10 -13.55 -14.31
C ILE A 66 9.21 -13.50 -15.55
N HIS A 67 8.04 -14.12 -15.45
CA HIS A 67 7.08 -14.11 -16.55
C HIS A 67 6.48 -12.72 -16.74
N THR A 68 6.44 -12.26 -17.98
CA THR A 68 5.92 -10.92 -18.31
C THR A 68 4.77 -11.02 -19.32
N LYS A 69 3.93 -9.99 -19.36
CA LYS A 69 2.80 -9.93 -20.32
C LYS A 69 3.20 -9.38 -21.69
N GLN A 70 4.34 -8.71 -21.77
CA GLN A 70 4.79 -7.93 -22.93
C GLN A 70 6.31 -8.04 -23.00
N HIS A 71 6.93 -8.04 -24.18
CA HIS A 71 8.39 -8.03 -24.37
C HIS A 71 9.17 -9.30 -23.97
N GLY A 72 8.47 -10.39 -23.64
CA GLY A 72 9.08 -11.69 -23.33
C GLY A 72 9.56 -11.81 -21.89
N ASP A 73 9.81 -13.04 -21.45
CA ASP A 73 10.19 -13.32 -20.06
C ASP A 73 11.60 -12.78 -19.76
N ILE A 74 11.76 -12.20 -18.57
CA ILE A 74 13.08 -11.78 -18.08
C ILE A 74 13.75 -13.02 -17.52
N THR A 75 14.95 -13.33 -18.00
CA THR A 75 15.75 -14.45 -17.49
C THR A 75 17.11 -13.95 -17.06
N PHE A 76 17.64 -14.52 -15.97
CA PHE A 76 18.95 -14.20 -15.44
C PHE A 76 19.41 -15.34 -14.54
N THR A 77 20.71 -15.45 -14.32
CA THR A 77 21.24 -16.35 -13.31
C THR A 77 21.73 -15.53 -12.12
N MET A 78 21.37 -15.97 -10.92
CA MET A 78 21.70 -15.30 -9.67
C MET A 78 22.35 -16.28 -8.72
N LYS A 79 23.45 -15.86 -8.10
CA LYS A 79 24.10 -16.57 -7.01
C LYS A 79 24.01 -15.77 -5.73
N LEU A 80 23.52 -16.40 -4.66
CA LEU A 80 23.52 -15.80 -3.33
C LEU A 80 24.87 -16.06 -2.66
N VAL A 81 25.72 -15.04 -2.58
CA VAL A 81 27.09 -15.16 -2.03
C VAL A 81 27.08 -15.09 -0.51
N ARG A 82 26.39 -14.10 0.05
CA ARG A 82 26.38 -13.86 1.51
C ARG A 82 25.07 -13.20 1.96
N ILE A 83 24.66 -13.51 3.19
CA ILE A 83 23.58 -12.83 3.90
C ILE A 83 24.20 -12.07 5.09
N GLU A 84 23.80 -10.82 5.27
CA GLU A 84 24.10 -9.97 6.42
C GLU A 84 22.80 -9.48 7.07
N GLY A 85 22.83 -9.28 8.39
CA GLY A 85 21.70 -8.70 9.11
C GLY A 85 20.47 -9.61 9.16
N GLN A 86 20.66 -10.86 9.59
CA GLN A 86 19.57 -11.78 9.88
C GLN A 86 18.77 -11.23 11.07
N GLN A 87 17.70 -10.48 10.77
CA GLN A 87 16.81 -9.90 11.76
C GLN A 87 15.38 -10.34 11.48
N TYR A 88 14.61 -10.52 12.55
CA TYR A 88 13.20 -10.83 12.51
C TYR A 88 12.36 -9.68 13.05
N TYR A 89 11.09 -9.62 12.61
CA TYR A 89 10.16 -8.58 13.03
C TYR A 89 9.93 -8.56 14.55
N TYR A 90 9.92 -9.71 15.22
CA TYR A 90 9.69 -9.81 16.66
C TYR A 90 10.88 -9.34 17.51
N GLU A 91 12.06 -9.15 16.90
CA GLU A 91 13.28 -8.68 17.57
C GLU A 91 13.42 -7.15 17.51
N GLN A 92 12.55 -6.48 16.76
CA GLN A 92 12.60 -5.04 16.59
C GLN A 92 12.04 -4.34 17.84
N THR A 93 12.57 -3.16 18.14
CA THR A 93 12.02 -2.21 19.11
C THR A 93 10.94 -1.33 18.47
N ALA A 94 10.17 -0.58 19.25
CA ALA A 94 9.17 0.36 18.70
C ALA A 94 9.83 1.39 17.77
N THR A 95 10.97 1.95 18.17
CA THR A 95 11.72 2.92 17.36
C THR A 95 12.21 2.33 16.02
N SER A 96 12.82 1.15 16.03
CA SER A 96 13.29 0.50 14.79
C SER A 96 12.14 0.08 13.89
N THR A 97 11.03 -0.39 14.48
CA THR A 97 9.79 -0.70 13.77
C THR A 97 9.19 0.54 13.10
N LEU A 98 9.20 1.69 13.79
CA LEU A 98 8.74 2.97 13.26
C LEU A 98 9.59 3.42 12.05
N GLU A 99 10.92 3.36 12.16
CA GLU A 99 11.82 3.70 11.04
C GLU A 99 11.63 2.76 9.83
N LEU A 100 11.43 1.47 10.08
CA LEU A 100 11.11 0.50 9.06
C LEU A 100 9.77 0.83 8.36
N ALA A 101 8.73 1.17 9.12
CA ALA A 101 7.45 1.58 8.59
C ALA A 101 7.54 2.87 7.75
N LYS A 102 8.35 3.85 8.17
CA LYS A 102 8.63 5.07 7.40
C LYS A 102 9.30 4.75 6.06
N ARG A 103 10.27 3.84 6.04
CA ARG A 103 10.93 3.38 4.81
C ARG A 103 9.92 2.73 3.84
N TYR A 104 9.10 1.80 4.34
CA TYR A 104 8.07 1.18 3.51
C TYR A 104 7.04 2.19 3.00
N LYS A 105 6.64 3.17 3.83
CA LYS A 105 5.79 4.28 3.38
C LYS A 105 6.46 5.05 2.22
N ALA A 106 7.74 5.39 2.34
CA ALA A 106 8.46 6.11 1.29
C ALA A 106 8.49 5.32 -0.04
N ASN A 107 8.78 4.02 0.03
CA ASN A 107 8.74 3.13 -1.15
C ASN A 107 7.33 3.08 -1.77
N GLY A 108 6.29 2.99 -0.95
CA GLY A 108 4.91 3.05 -1.40
C GLY A 108 4.58 4.34 -2.13
N VAL A 109 5.06 5.49 -1.65
CA VAL A 109 4.88 6.80 -2.31
C VAL A 109 5.56 6.83 -3.69
N LEU A 110 6.77 6.31 -3.80
CA LEU A 110 7.49 6.21 -5.09
C LEU A 110 6.73 5.36 -6.11
N MET A 111 6.13 4.25 -5.64
CA MET A 111 5.39 3.31 -6.49
C MET A 111 3.97 3.78 -6.86
N TYR A 112 3.34 4.63 -6.05
CA TYR A 112 1.89 4.92 -6.15
C TYR A 112 1.42 5.42 -7.52
N SER A 113 2.23 6.26 -8.16
CA SER A 113 1.87 6.89 -9.44
C SER A 113 1.76 5.85 -10.57
N LYS A 114 2.77 4.99 -10.72
CA LYS A 114 2.91 4.02 -11.82
C LYS A 114 2.41 2.61 -11.46
N TYR A 115 2.57 2.18 -10.22
CA TYR A 115 2.39 0.80 -9.77
C TYR A 115 1.55 0.73 -8.47
N PRO A 116 0.25 1.09 -8.50
CA PRO A 116 -0.58 1.20 -7.30
C PRO A 116 -0.70 -0.09 -6.49
N ALA A 117 -0.73 -1.27 -7.12
CA ALA A 117 -0.76 -2.56 -6.43
C ALA A 117 0.51 -2.78 -5.56
N PHE A 118 1.69 -2.48 -6.12
CA PHE A 118 2.96 -2.57 -5.39
C PHE A 118 3.05 -1.50 -4.30
N ALA A 119 2.55 -0.29 -4.56
CA ALA A 119 2.44 0.75 -3.55
C ALA A 119 1.57 0.31 -2.37
N GLN A 120 0.41 -0.30 -2.65
CA GLN A 120 -0.46 -0.86 -1.62
C GLN A 120 0.27 -1.92 -0.80
N ALA A 121 1.01 -2.83 -1.44
CA ALA A 121 1.79 -3.85 -0.73
C ALA A 121 2.79 -3.23 0.25
N TYR A 122 3.48 -2.15 -0.14
CA TYR A 122 4.37 -1.41 0.75
C TYR A 122 3.64 -0.72 1.90
N PHE A 123 2.52 -0.02 1.63
CA PHE A 123 1.74 0.59 2.70
C PHE A 123 1.16 -0.44 3.66
N ASN A 124 0.75 -1.61 3.16
CA ASN A 124 0.30 -2.73 3.99
C ASN A 124 1.44 -3.29 4.85
N ARG A 125 2.65 -3.45 4.30
CA ARG A 125 3.84 -3.85 5.08
C ARG A 125 4.15 -2.84 6.18
N ALA A 126 4.15 -1.55 5.85
CA ALA A 126 4.32 -0.48 6.84
C ALA A 126 3.25 -0.53 7.94
N ALA A 127 1.99 -0.73 7.57
CA ALA A 127 0.90 -0.81 8.55
C ALA A 127 1.04 -2.06 9.44
N LYS A 128 1.43 -3.21 8.88
CA LYS A 128 1.70 -4.43 9.65
C LYS A 128 2.81 -4.24 10.67
N CYS A 129 3.87 -3.50 10.33
CA CYS A 129 4.92 -3.13 11.30
C CYS A 129 4.33 -2.39 12.51
N LEU A 130 3.45 -1.40 12.28
CA LEU A 130 2.87 -0.64 13.40
C LEU A 130 1.81 -1.47 14.16
N LEU A 131 1.05 -2.30 13.46
CA LEU A 131 0.00 -3.13 14.05
C LEU A 131 0.55 -4.26 14.92
N SER A 132 1.82 -4.68 14.76
CA SER A 132 2.44 -5.64 15.68
C SER A 132 2.65 -5.08 17.09
N TRP A 133 2.49 -3.75 17.26
CA TRP A 133 2.55 -3.03 18.53
C TRP A 133 1.18 -2.51 18.98
N SER A 134 0.09 -2.98 18.37
CA SER A 134 -1.26 -2.58 18.76
C SER A 134 -1.74 -3.28 20.04
N PRO A 135 -2.58 -2.62 20.87
CA PRO A 135 -3.05 -1.24 20.75
C PRO A 135 -1.96 -0.21 21.09
N ILE A 136 -1.64 0.69 20.14
CA ILE A 136 -0.48 1.60 20.21
C ILE A 136 -0.66 2.61 21.35
N GLU A 137 -1.91 3.04 21.58
CA GLU A 137 -2.32 3.94 22.66
C GLU A 137 -2.13 3.37 24.07
N GLN A 138 -1.90 2.06 24.21
CA GLN A 138 -1.67 1.40 25.50
C GLN A 138 -0.18 1.09 25.76
N LEU A 139 0.71 1.48 24.85
CA LEU A 139 2.15 1.35 25.06
C LEU A 139 2.60 2.27 26.19
N ASP A 140 3.58 1.82 26.98
CA ASP A 140 4.12 2.60 28.10
C ASP A 140 4.99 3.76 27.57
N PRO A 141 4.59 5.03 27.75
CA PRO A 141 5.37 6.17 27.29
C PRO A 141 6.74 6.29 27.97
N ALA A 142 6.92 5.72 29.16
CA ALA A 142 8.21 5.72 29.85
C ALA A 142 9.20 4.73 29.23
N ILE A 143 8.71 3.69 28.54
CA ILE A 143 9.54 2.67 27.88
C ILE A 143 9.78 3.04 26.42
N GLU A 144 8.71 3.27 25.65
CA GLU A 144 8.80 3.45 24.20
C GLU A 144 9.07 4.92 23.78
N GLY A 145 8.82 5.84 24.71
CA GLY A 145 8.88 7.28 24.49
C GLY A 145 7.55 7.84 23.94
N PRO A 146 7.02 8.93 24.52
CA PRO A 146 5.72 9.49 24.10
C PRO A 146 5.71 9.95 22.63
N GLY A 147 6.83 10.52 22.15
CA GLY A 147 6.95 10.95 20.75
C GLY A 147 6.91 9.78 19.75
N THR A 148 7.48 8.63 20.12
CA THR A 148 7.42 7.41 19.29
C THR A 148 5.97 6.94 19.15
N ILE A 149 5.23 6.89 20.26
CA ILE A 149 3.83 6.45 20.30
C ILE A 149 2.97 7.38 19.43
N GLU A 150 3.09 8.70 19.61
CA GLU A 150 2.37 9.69 18.82
C GLU A 150 2.67 9.55 17.32
N GLU A 151 3.96 9.41 16.96
CA GLU A 151 4.37 9.27 15.57
C GLU A 151 3.89 7.96 14.94
N MET A 152 3.88 6.85 15.70
CA MET A 152 3.31 5.58 15.24
C MET A 152 1.82 5.69 14.95
N GLN A 153 1.05 6.36 15.82
CA GLN A 153 -0.39 6.58 15.61
C GLN A 153 -0.65 7.45 14.36
N ALA A 154 0.07 8.57 14.25
CA ALA A 154 -0.05 9.48 13.10
C ALA A 154 0.35 8.80 11.78
N LEU A 155 1.41 7.97 11.81
CA LEU A 155 1.85 7.20 10.65
C LEU A 155 0.82 6.14 10.26
N LEU A 156 0.23 5.42 11.21
CA LEU A 156 -0.81 4.42 10.93
C LEU A 156 -2.02 5.04 10.23
N GLN A 157 -2.50 6.20 10.70
CA GLN A 157 -3.59 6.94 10.04
C GLN A 157 -3.20 7.38 8.62
N THR A 158 -1.97 7.87 8.45
CA THR A 158 -1.43 8.24 7.12
C THR A 158 -1.40 7.02 6.19
N LEU A 159 -1.00 5.86 6.69
CA LEU A 159 -0.93 4.62 5.92
C LEU A 159 -2.34 4.14 5.53
N GLN A 160 -3.32 4.18 6.43
CA GLN A 160 -4.72 3.85 6.12
C GLN A 160 -5.26 4.75 4.99
N LEU A 161 -4.96 6.05 5.04
CA LEU A 161 -5.29 6.96 3.94
C LEU A 161 -4.60 6.57 2.63
N ASN A 162 -3.32 6.25 2.65
CA ASN A 162 -2.59 5.86 1.44
C ASN A 162 -3.07 4.52 0.85
N ILE A 163 -3.39 3.54 1.71
CA ILE A 163 -3.98 2.25 1.30
C ILE A 163 -5.33 2.49 0.62
N SER A 164 -6.22 3.30 1.23
CA SER A 164 -7.51 3.63 0.62
C SER A 164 -7.36 4.32 -0.74
N ALA A 165 -6.35 5.16 -0.92
CA ALA A 165 -6.06 5.81 -2.20
C ALA A 165 -5.62 4.82 -3.28
N CYS A 166 -4.91 3.74 -2.91
CA CYS A 166 -4.57 2.65 -3.83
C CYS A 166 -5.83 1.86 -4.21
N LEU A 167 -6.62 1.46 -3.20
CA LEU A 167 -7.85 0.70 -3.39
C LEU A 167 -8.86 1.43 -4.29
N ILE A 168 -9.05 2.74 -4.08
CA ILE A 168 -9.91 3.58 -4.92
C ILE A 168 -9.42 3.61 -6.38
N LYS A 169 -8.11 3.73 -6.60
CA LYS A 169 -7.51 3.73 -7.95
C LYS A 169 -7.70 2.39 -8.68
N GLU A 170 -7.87 1.31 -7.93
CA GLU A 170 -8.18 -0.04 -8.43
C GLU A 170 -9.69 -0.35 -8.44
N ASN A 171 -10.56 0.62 -8.16
CA ASN A 171 -12.01 0.46 -8.04
C ASN A 171 -12.47 -0.56 -6.95
N ARG A 172 -11.64 -0.79 -5.93
CA ARG A 172 -11.91 -1.69 -4.80
C ARG A 172 -12.57 -0.92 -3.65
N PHE A 173 -13.77 -0.39 -3.92
CA PHE A 173 -14.43 0.58 -3.03
C PHE A 173 -14.86 0.00 -1.68
N GLU A 174 -15.35 -1.24 -1.62
CA GLU A 174 -15.73 -1.87 -0.35
C GLU A 174 -14.53 -2.06 0.60
N GLU A 175 -13.38 -2.45 0.04
CA GLU A 175 -12.15 -2.57 0.82
C GLU A 175 -11.64 -1.19 1.25
N ALA A 176 -11.78 -0.17 0.40
CA ALA A 176 -11.46 1.20 0.78
C ALA A 176 -12.33 1.67 1.96
N LEU A 177 -13.63 1.36 1.95
CA LEU A 177 -14.54 1.65 3.07
C LEU A 177 -14.12 0.94 4.35
N HIS A 178 -13.74 -0.34 4.25
CA HIS A 178 -13.24 -1.10 5.40
C HIS A 178 -12.03 -0.42 6.04
N VAL A 179 -11.06 0.01 5.23
CA VAL A 179 -9.85 0.70 5.71
C VAL A 179 -10.19 2.07 6.29
N LEU A 180 -11.13 2.81 5.69
CA LEU A 180 -11.50 4.18 6.09
C LEU A 180 -12.38 4.26 7.36
N ARG A 181 -12.72 3.13 8.01
CA ARG A 181 -13.47 3.14 9.27
C ARG A 181 -12.75 3.85 10.42
N PHE A 182 -11.42 3.98 10.38
CA PHE A 182 -10.68 4.70 11.42
C PHE A 182 -11.14 6.16 11.59
N ILE A 183 -11.76 6.75 10.56
CA ILE A 183 -12.35 8.09 10.59
C ILE A 183 -13.42 8.22 11.69
N ASP A 184 -14.11 7.14 12.04
CA ASP A 184 -15.14 7.16 13.09
C ASP A 184 -14.57 7.41 14.49
N HIS A 185 -13.24 7.28 14.65
CA HIS A 185 -12.52 7.56 15.89
C HIS A 185 -11.80 8.93 15.86
N GLN A 186 -12.01 9.74 14.82
CA GLN A 186 -11.39 11.07 14.70
C GLN A 186 -12.41 12.16 15.04
N GLU A 187 -12.05 13.06 15.96
CA GLU A 187 -12.86 14.26 16.21
C GLU A 187 -12.87 15.19 14.99
N ASN A 188 -11.70 15.39 14.37
CA ASN A 188 -11.51 16.29 13.23
C ASN A 188 -10.85 15.55 12.05
N PRO A 189 -11.60 14.73 11.30
CA PRO A 189 -11.06 14.01 10.17
C PRO A 189 -10.64 14.96 9.04
N SER A 190 -9.52 14.63 8.38
CA SER A 190 -9.04 15.45 7.26
C SER A 190 -10.01 15.44 6.08
N GLU A 191 -10.04 16.54 5.32
CA GLU A 191 -10.84 16.65 4.09
C GLU A 191 -10.59 15.48 3.12
N LYS A 192 -9.32 15.06 2.97
CA LYS A 192 -8.96 13.90 2.13
C LYS A 192 -9.60 12.60 2.61
N ALA A 193 -9.67 12.40 3.92
CA ALA A 193 -10.29 11.23 4.52
C ALA A 193 -11.80 11.19 4.24
N ILE A 194 -12.46 12.33 4.48
CA ILE A 194 -13.90 12.53 4.21
C ILE A 194 -14.21 12.32 2.73
N TYR A 195 -13.48 12.98 1.83
CA TYR A 195 -13.68 12.85 0.40
C TYR A 195 -13.56 11.40 -0.06
N ARG A 196 -12.49 10.69 0.34
CA ARG A 196 -12.26 9.29 -0.06
C ARG A 196 -13.35 8.35 0.44
N ARG A 197 -13.83 8.54 1.67
CA ARG A 197 -14.91 7.72 2.23
C ARG A 197 -16.23 7.98 1.52
N ALA A 198 -16.59 9.25 1.34
CA ALA A 198 -17.80 9.62 0.60
C ALA A 198 -17.76 9.12 -0.85
N LEU A 199 -16.60 9.20 -1.51
CA LEU A 199 -16.42 8.69 -2.87
C LEU A 199 -16.63 7.17 -2.92
N ALA A 200 -16.06 6.43 -1.97
CA ALA A 200 -16.23 4.98 -1.92
C ALA A 200 -17.68 4.59 -1.60
N GLN A 201 -18.36 5.26 -0.67
CA GLN A 201 -19.79 5.08 -0.38
C GLN A 201 -20.65 5.36 -1.61
N PHE A 202 -20.37 6.45 -2.33
CA PHE A 202 -21.07 6.79 -3.56
C PHE A 202 -20.92 5.68 -4.61
N ARG A 203 -19.71 5.15 -4.78
CA ARG A 203 -19.41 4.08 -5.75
C ARG A 203 -20.00 2.73 -5.36
N THR A 204 -20.43 2.56 -4.11
CA THR A 204 -21.16 1.38 -3.62
C THR A 204 -22.65 1.66 -3.41
N ASN A 205 -23.17 2.74 -4.01
CA ASN A 205 -24.58 3.17 -3.97
C ASN A 205 -25.12 3.51 -2.55
N GLN A 206 -24.24 3.81 -1.60
CA GLN A 206 -24.57 4.26 -0.25
C GLN A 206 -24.75 5.79 -0.24
N PHE A 207 -25.75 6.30 -0.98
CA PHE A 207 -25.89 7.74 -1.26
C PHE A 207 -26.16 8.60 -0.01
N ASN A 208 -26.98 8.10 0.93
CA ASN A 208 -27.31 8.84 2.15
C ASN A 208 -26.08 8.96 3.05
N GLU A 209 -25.34 7.86 3.19
CA GLU A 209 -24.12 7.76 3.96
C GLU A 209 -23.01 8.63 3.36
N ALA A 210 -22.91 8.69 2.03
CA ALA A 210 -21.97 9.57 1.34
C ALA A 210 -22.27 11.06 1.61
N ILE A 211 -23.54 11.47 1.53
CA ILE A 211 -23.98 12.84 1.85
C ILE A 211 -23.65 13.17 3.31
N ALA A 212 -24.08 12.32 4.24
CA ALA A 212 -23.82 12.52 5.66
C ALA A 212 -22.32 12.59 5.99
N THR A 213 -21.50 11.84 5.25
CA THR A 213 -20.03 11.88 5.41
C THR A 213 -19.45 13.22 4.94
N LEU A 214 -19.90 13.76 3.81
CA LEU A 214 -19.47 15.09 3.33
C LEU A 214 -19.90 16.21 4.27
N GLU A 215 -21.11 16.10 4.84
CA GLU A 215 -21.68 17.10 5.76
C GLU A 215 -20.96 17.19 7.12
N LYS A 216 -20.02 16.28 7.42
CA LYS A 216 -19.14 16.38 8.60
C LYS A 216 -18.15 17.54 8.52
N ILE A 217 -17.91 18.09 7.33
CA ILE A 217 -17.02 19.23 7.09
C ILE A 217 -17.75 20.31 6.30
N ASN A 218 -17.14 21.50 6.18
CA ASN A 218 -17.59 22.50 5.22
C ASN A 218 -17.24 22.08 3.77
N TYR A 219 -17.95 21.07 3.25
CA TYR A 219 -17.67 20.48 1.94
C TYR A 219 -17.79 21.48 0.78
N ALA A 220 -18.60 22.53 0.95
CA ALA A 220 -18.79 23.59 -0.05
C ALA A 220 -17.52 24.45 -0.25
N ALA A 221 -16.63 24.52 0.74
CA ALA A 221 -15.35 25.21 0.61
C ALA A 221 -14.34 24.43 -0.26
N SER A 222 -14.54 23.12 -0.42
CA SER A 222 -13.70 22.25 -1.25
C SER A 222 -14.34 22.00 -2.60
N LYS A 223 -13.62 22.35 -3.68
CA LYS A 223 -14.08 22.12 -5.05
C LYS A 223 -14.36 20.64 -5.32
N GLU A 224 -13.52 19.74 -4.80
CA GLU A 224 -13.64 18.30 -5.01
C GLU A 224 -14.85 17.72 -4.26
N CYS A 225 -15.02 18.09 -2.99
CA CYS A 225 -16.14 17.64 -2.18
C CYS A 225 -17.48 18.20 -2.67
N ALA A 226 -17.53 19.49 -3.05
CA ALA A 226 -18.73 20.11 -3.61
C ALA A 226 -19.15 19.46 -4.94
N ALA A 227 -18.18 19.15 -5.81
CA ALA A 227 -18.45 18.43 -7.06
C ALA A 227 -18.99 17.01 -6.80
N LEU A 228 -18.39 16.28 -5.85
CA LEU A 228 -18.85 14.95 -5.47
C LEU A 228 -20.27 14.99 -4.87
N TYR A 229 -20.56 15.94 -3.98
CA TYR A 229 -21.89 16.13 -3.41
C TYR A 229 -22.95 16.30 -4.49
N LYS A 230 -22.70 17.20 -5.45
CA LYS A 230 -23.60 17.44 -6.58
C LYS A 230 -23.83 16.16 -7.39
N GLN A 231 -22.76 15.42 -7.69
CA GLN A 231 -22.85 14.16 -8.43
C GLN A 231 -23.69 13.10 -7.70
N ILE A 232 -23.54 12.99 -6.38
CA ILE A 232 -24.32 12.07 -5.54
C ILE A 232 -25.81 12.41 -5.61
N VAL A 233 -26.16 13.69 -5.42
CA VAL A 233 -27.56 14.16 -5.42
C VAL A 233 -28.21 13.92 -6.78
N GLU A 234 -27.53 14.29 -7.87
CA GLU A 234 -28.05 14.08 -9.24
C GLU A 234 -28.27 12.60 -9.55
N THR A 235 -27.30 11.74 -9.21
CA THR A 235 -27.40 10.28 -9.44
C THR A 235 -28.56 9.69 -8.65
N ARG A 236 -28.70 10.06 -7.37
CA ARG A 236 -29.79 9.61 -6.50
C ARG A 236 -31.17 10.00 -7.05
N GLN A 237 -31.32 11.24 -7.53
CA GLN A 237 -32.58 11.72 -8.11
C GLN A 237 -32.93 10.96 -9.40
N GLN A 238 -31.94 10.66 -10.24
CA GLN A 238 -32.13 9.86 -11.44
C GLN A 238 -32.58 8.43 -11.11
N GLU A 239 -31.98 7.80 -10.11
CA GLU A 239 -32.37 6.44 -9.69
C GLU A 239 -33.78 6.40 -9.08
N ALA A 240 -34.13 7.36 -8.23
CA ALA A 240 -35.47 7.48 -7.67
C ALA A 240 -36.54 7.66 -8.76
N SER A 241 -36.23 8.46 -9.78
CA SER A 241 -37.10 8.68 -10.94
C SER A 241 -37.28 7.40 -11.77
N LYS A 242 -36.19 6.65 -12.01
CA LYS A 242 -36.23 5.35 -12.71
C LYS A 242 -37.06 4.32 -11.95
N TYR A 243 -36.87 4.22 -10.64
CA TYR A 243 -37.64 3.31 -9.79
C TYR A 243 -39.13 3.63 -9.84
N THR A 244 -39.49 4.92 -9.70
CA THR A 244 -40.89 5.37 -9.77
C THR A 244 -41.52 5.06 -11.13
N ALA A 245 -40.78 5.25 -12.23
CA ALA A 245 -41.25 4.90 -13.58
C ALA A 245 -41.44 3.39 -13.75
N MET A 246 -40.56 2.56 -13.18
CA MET A 246 -40.68 1.10 -13.20
C MET A 246 -41.91 0.63 -12.44
N VAL A 247 -42.12 1.13 -11.22
CA VAL A 247 -43.30 0.83 -10.39
C VAL A 247 -44.59 1.20 -11.13
N LYS A 248 -44.67 2.40 -11.73
CA LYS A 248 -45.84 2.81 -12.51
C LYS A 248 -46.16 1.87 -13.68
N LYS A 249 -45.15 1.29 -14.33
CA LYS A 249 -45.34 0.31 -15.42
C LYS A 249 -45.79 -1.07 -14.92
N MET A 250 -45.46 -1.46 -13.69
CA MET A 250 -45.87 -2.75 -13.13
C MET A 250 -47.32 -2.76 -12.64
N PHE A 251 -47.88 -1.59 -12.34
CA PHE A 251 -49.24 -1.42 -11.82
C PHE A 251 -50.20 -0.71 -12.80
N ALA A 252 -49.78 -0.53 -14.06
CA ALA A 252 -50.61 -0.04 -15.16
C ALA A 252 -50.86 -1.18 -16.14
#